data_AF-A0A7Z2VV86-F1
#
_entry.id   AF-A0A7Z2VV86-F1
#
_cell.length_a   1.000
_cell.length_b   1.000
_cell.length_c   1.000
_cell.angle_alpha   90.00
_cell.angle_beta   90.00
_cell.angle_gamma   90.00
#
_symmetry.space_group_name_H-M   'P 1'
#
loop_
_entity.id
_entity.type
_entity.pdbx_description
1 polymer ?
#
loop_
_entity_poly.entity_id
_entity_poly.type
_entity_poly.pdbx_seq_one_letter_code
_entity_poly.pdbx_strand_id
1 'polypeptide(L)'
;MFKKKAKGGELVLLPVSSADLEKVREHCRAMVRKRAAIAAGVSAIPLPGIDVVSDLSSFAMMVEEINHAFGLTPDQIERLQPRMRVAAYQAVAALGGTLVGKLVTKELVLKLLQKSGARLVAKSAARVVPLAGQIASAAIGFALFRQMGYQHVEACTRVAQEVVLEAGKD
;
A
#
# COMPACT_ATOMS: atom_id res chain seq x y z
N MET A 1 -33.07 9.37 -11.16
CA MET A 1 -33.04 9.82 -9.75
C MET A 1 -32.39 8.73 -8.89
N PHE A 2 -31.08 8.84 -8.60
CA PHE A 2 -30.47 8.11 -7.48
C PHE A 2 -29.49 9.05 -6.79
N LYS A 3 -30.03 9.73 -5.79
CA LYS A 3 -29.37 10.73 -4.96
C LYS A 3 -28.63 10.00 -3.85
N LYS A 4 -27.35 9.69 -4.05
CA LYS A 4 -26.50 9.16 -2.98
C LYS A 4 -25.98 10.32 -2.14
N LYS A 5 -26.74 10.69 -1.09
CA LYS A 5 -26.20 11.47 0.02
C LYS A 5 -25.25 10.58 0.82
N ALA A 6 -23.96 10.90 0.80
CA ALA A 6 -23.05 10.53 1.88
C ALA A 6 -22.74 11.83 2.65
N LYS A 7 -23.33 11.91 3.86
CA LYS A 7 -22.99 12.88 4.90
C LYS A 7 -21.54 12.64 5.35
N GLY A 8 -20.84 13.71 5.70
CA GLY A 8 -19.68 13.64 6.61
C GLY A 8 -18.33 14.03 6.01
N GLY A 9 -18.28 15.07 5.17
CA GLY A 9 -17.05 15.83 4.95
C GLY A 9 -16.87 16.80 6.11
N GLU A 10 -16.37 16.31 7.24
CA GLU A 10 -15.85 17.15 8.33
C GLU A 10 -14.35 16.87 8.40
N LEU A 11 -13.56 17.93 8.31
CA LEU A 11 -12.11 17.96 8.27
C LEU A 11 -11.46 16.77 9.01
N VAL A 12 -10.92 15.79 8.28
CA VAL A 12 -9.91 14.90 8.85
C VAL A 12 -8.61 15.70 8.90
N LEU A 13 -8.56 16.62 9.87
CA LEU A 13 -7.33 16.98 10.55
C LEU A 13 -6.85 15.69 11.24
N LEU A 14 -5.55 15.42 11.20
CA LEU A 14 -4.86 14.24 11.75
C LEU A 14 -5.62 13.61 12.92
N PRO A 15 -5.81 12.27 12.98
CA PRO A 15 -6.50 11.64 14.09
C PRO A 15 -5.80 11.99 15.41
N VAL A 16 -6.39 12.93 16.16
CA VAL A 16 -5.78 13.59 17.34
C VAL A 16 -5.80 12.72 18.60
N SER A 17 -6.55 11.62 18.60
CA SER A 17 -6.59 10.66 19.71
C SER A 17 -6.02 9.30 19.29
N SER A 18 -5.36 8.61 20.22
CA SER A 18 -4.82 7.26 20.00
C SER A 18 -5.91 6.24 19.62
N ALA A 19 -7.12 6.42 20.18
CA ALA A 19 -8.28 5.59 19.84
C ALA A 19 -8.79 5.83 18.42
N ASP A 20 -8.76 7.07 17.92
CA ASP A 20 -9.17 7.37 16.55
C ASP A 20 -8.11 6.95 15.54
N LEU A 21 -6.84 7.04 15.90
CA LEU A 21 -5.73 6.58 15.07
C LEU A 21 -5.75 5.05 14.87
N GLU A 22 -6.09 4.27 15.90
CA GLU A 22 -6.25 2.81 15.73
C GLU A 22 -7.48 2.45 14.88
N LYS A 23 -8.59 3.21 14.98
CA LYS A 23 -9.75 3.02 14.09
C LYS A 23 -9.38 3.29 12.63
N VAL A 24 -8.64 4.36 12.35
CA VAL A 24 -8.16 4.69 10.99
C VAL A 24 -7.23 3.60 10.48
N ARG A 25 -6.31 3.12 11.32
CA ARG A 25 -5.39 2.02 10.99
C ARG A 25 -6.14 0.75 10.60
N GLU A 26 -7.10 0.31 11.40
CA GLU A 26 -7.89 -0.90 11.09
C GLU A 26 -8.79 -0.72 9.85
N HIS A 27 -9.36 0.48 9.66
CA HIS A 27 -10.09 0.82 8.45
C HIS A 27 -9.20 0.67 7.20
N CYS A 28 -8.00 1.26 7.22
CA CYS A 28 -7.03 1.16 6.14
C CYS A 28 -6.57 -0.28 5.90
N ARG A 29 -6.33 -1.07 6.96
CA ARG A 29 -5.99 -2.50 6.82
C ARG A 29 -7.12 -3.29 6.15
N ALA A 30 -8.38 -3.04 6.50
CA ALA A 30 -9.52 -3.66 5.85
C ALA A 30 -9.60 -3.30 4.35
N MET A 31 -9.35 -2.03 4.02
CA MET A 31 -9.26 -1.56 2.63
C MET A 31 -8.14 -2.26 1.86
N VAL A 32 -6.94 -2.36 2.44
CA VAL A 32 -5.79 -3.08 1.84
C VAL A 32 -6.15 -4.54 1.56
N ARG A 33 -6.76 -5.26 2.52
CA ARG A 33 -7.21 -6.65 2.31
C ARG A 33 -8.15 -6.77 1.12
N LYS A 34 -9.12 -5.86 1.02
CA LYS A 34 -10.11 -5.85 -0.07
C LYS A 34 -9.45 -5.60 -1.43
N ARG A 35 -8.54 -4.62 -1.52
CA ARG A 35 -7.82 -4.32 -2.78
C ARG A 35 -6.87 -5.42 -3.18
N ALA A 36 -6.15 -6.01 -2.23
CA ALA A 36 -5.28 -7.16 -2.48
C ALA A 36 -6.08 -8.32 -3.09
N ALA A 37 -7.30 -8.59 -2.58
CA ALA A 37 -8.16 -9.63 -3.12
C ALA A 37 -8.65 -9.31 -4.54
N ILE A 38 -8.98 -8.04 -4.82
CA ILE A 38 -9.36 -7.59 -6.17
C ILE A 38 -8.18 -7.73 -7.14
N ALA A 39 -6.99 -7.25 -6.76
CA ALA A 39 -5.78 -7.34 -7.58
C ALA A 39 -5.46 -8.80 -7.93
N ALA A 40 -5.44 -9.69 -6.93
CA ALA A 40 -5.21 -11.11 -7.15
C ALA A 40 -6.25 -11.77 -8.08
N GLY A 41 -7.50 -11.27 -8.06
CA GLY A 41 -8.53 -11.70 -9.00
C GLY A 41 -8.31 -11.20 -10.43
N VAL A 42 -7.83 -9.97 -10.59
CA VAL A 42 -7.49 -9.38 -11.90
C VAL A 42 -6.27 -10.10 -12.51
N SER A 43 -5.26 -10.44 -11.71
CA SER A 43 -4.07 -11.19 -12.15
C SER A 43 -4.33 -12.63 -12.57
N ALA A 44 -5.49 -13.19 -12.21
CA ALA A 44 -5.93 -14.49 -12.71
C ALA A 44 -6.39 -14.44 -14.18
N ILE A 45 -6.58 -13.24 -14.75
CA ILE A 45 -6.94 -13.06 -16.16
C ILE A 45 -5.64 -13.10 -17.00
N PRO A 46 -5.46 -14.08 -17.92
CA PRO A 46 -4.23 -14.25 -18.68
C PRO A 46 -4.12 -13.21 -19.81
N LEU A 47 -3.96 -11.93 -19.47
CA LEU A 47 -3.74 -10.83 -20.40
C LEU A 47 -2.32 -10.28 -20.25
N PRO A 48 -1.44 -10.45 -21.26
CA PRO A 48 -0.06 -10.00 -21.17
C PRO A 48 0.01 -8.46 -21.02
N GLY A 49 0.73 -7.99 -19.99
CA GLY A 49 1.08 -6.58 -19.79
C GLY A 49 0.05 -5.71 -19.08
N ILE A 50 -1.23 -6.09 -19.04
CA ILE A 50 -2.30 -5.30 -18.38
C ILE A 50 -2.24 -5.42 -16.86
N ASP A 51 -1.93 -6.62 -16.38
CA ASP A 51 -1.88 -6.94 -14.94
C ASP A 51 -0.90 -6.03 -14.18
N VAL A 52 0.33 -5.90 -14.69
CA VAL A 52 1.39 -5.08 -14.06
C VAL A 52 1.01 -3.59 -13.96
N VAL A 53 0.39 -3.03 -15.00
CA VAL A 53 -0.03 -1.62 -15.01
C VAL A 53 -1.23 -1.40 -14.09
N SER A 54 -2.17 -2.33 -14.10
CA SER A 54 -3.37 -2.29 -13.26
C SER A 54 -3.02 -2.41 -11.78
N ASP A 55 -2.05 -3.27 -11.45
CA ASP A 55 -1.55 -3.45 -10.09
C ASP A 55 -0.86 -2.19 -9.58
N LEU A 56 0.01 -1.56 -10.39
CA LEU A 56 0.71 -0.34 -9.99
C LEU A 56 -0.25 0.83 -9.79
N SER A 57 -1.21 1.00 -10.69
CA SER A 57 -2.22 2.08 -10.57
C SER A 57 -3.15 1.85 -9.37
N SER A 58 -3.63 0.62 -9.16
CA SER A 58 -4.45 0.25 -8.00
C SER A 58 -3.70 0.44 -6.68
N PHE A 59 -2.40 0.14 -6.67
CA PHE A 59 -1.53 0.38 -5.52
C PHE A 59 -1.32 1.88 -5.26
N ALA A 60 -1.03 2.66 -6.30
CA ALA A 60 -0.87 4.13 -6.17
C ALA A 60 -2.16 4.78 -5.63
N MET A 61 -3.32 4.41 -6.16
CA MET A 61 -4.61 4.89 -5.64
C MET A 61 -4.84 4.47 -4.18
N MET A 62 -4.36 3.29 -3.77
CA MET A 62 -4.49 2.84 -2.39
C MET A 62 -3.60 3.66 -1.45
N VAL A 63 -2.37 3.94 -1.88
CA VAL A 63 -1.44 4.81 -1.15
C VAL A 63 -2.08 6.18 -0.92
N GLU A 64 -2.68 6.78 -1.95
CA GLU A 64 -3.38 8.06 -1.82
C GLU A 64 -4.56 8.00 -0.87
N GLU A 65 -5.40 6.97 -0.92
CA GLU A 65 -6.52 6.81 0.00
C GLU A 65 -6.08 6.59 1.45
N ILE A 66 -4.98 5.87 1.66
CA ILE A 66 -4.36 5.73 2.99
C ILE A 66 -3.87 7.10 3.45
N ASN A 67 -3.12 7.83 2.63
CA ASN A 67 -2.63 9.18 2.97
C ASN A 67 -3.79 10.11 3.35
N HIS A 68 -4.87 10.09 2.57
CA HIS A 68 -6.07 10.89 2.83
C HIS A 68 -6.74 10.51 4.15
N ALA A 69 -6.87 9.21 4.44
CA ALA A 69 -7.46 8.72 5.69
C ALA A 69 -6.65 9.12 6.93
N PHE A 70 -5.33 9.22 6.80
CA PHE A 70 -4.46 9.70 7.87
C PHE A 70 -4.29 11.22 7.92
N GLY A 71 -4.83 11.98 6.97
CA GLY A 71 -4.63 13.43 6.93
C GLY A 71 -3.24 13.85 6.41
N LEU A 72 -2.57 12.98 5.66
CA LEU A 72 -1.18 13.11 5.22
C LEU A 72 -1.04 13.42 3.72
N THR A 73 -2.12 13.82 3.04
CA THR A 73 -1.98 14.36 1.68
C THR A 73 -1.28 15.72 1.71
N PRO A 74 -0.58 16.14 0.63
CA PRO A 74 0.07 17.44 0.57
C PRO A 74 -0.88 18.59 0.95
N ASP A 75 -2.09 18.61 0.39
CA ASP A 75 -3.11 19.63 0.67
C ASP A 75 -3.57 19.63 2.15
N GLN A 76 -3.58 18.48 2.81
CA GLN A 76 -3.94 18.37 4.23
C GLN A 76 -2.77 18.80 5.13
N ILE A 77 -1.54 18.43 4.79
CA ILE A 77 -0.31 18.85 5.49
C ILE A 77 -0.13 20.37 5.43
N GLU A 78 -0.42 20.97 4.28
CA GLU A 78 -0.36 22.44 4.10
C GLU A 78 -1.39 23.20 4.94
N ARG A 79 -2.47 22.55 5.39
CA ARG A 79 -3.46 23.15 6.30
C ARG A 79 -3.08 23.03 7.77
N LEU A 80 -2.04 22.25 8.09
CA LEU A 80 -1.52 22.14 9.45
C LEU A 80 -0.81 23.43 9.88
N GLN A 81 -0.75 23.63 11.20
CA GLN A 81 0.06 24.68 11.80
C GLN A 81 1.53 24.53 11.38
N PRO A 82 2.31 25.63 11.24
CA PRO A 82 3.67 25.59 10.71
C PRO A 82 4.59 24.56 11.39
N ARG A 83 4.50 24.44 12.73
CA ARG A 83 5.30 23.49 13.51
C ARG A 83 4.94 22.03 13.18
N MET A 84 3.65 21.71 13.16
CA MET A 84 3.14 20.37 12.82
C MET A 84 3.44 19.99 11.36
N ARG A 85 3.41 20.97 10.45
CA ARG A 85 3.77 20.78 9.04
C ARG A 85 5.22 20.37 8.89
N VAL A 86 6.14 21.05 9.58
CA VAL A 86 7.57 20.70 9.57
C VAL A 86 7.79 19.29 10.14
N ALA A 87 7.13 18.95 11.25
CA ALA A 87 7.20 17.61 11.84
C ALA A 87 6.70 16.52 10.86
N ALA A 88 5.57 16.76 10.17
CA ALA A 88 5.03 15.83 9.19
C ALA A 88 6.01 15.56 8.04
N TYR A 89 6.61 16.60 7.46
CA TYR A 89 7.59 16.44 6.39
C TYR A 89 8.88 15.75 6.86
N GLN A 90 9.36 16.04 8.07
CA GLN A 90 10.54 15.38 8.63
C GLN A 90 10.28 13.88 8.87
N ALA A 91 9.12 13.54 9.46
CA ALA A 91 8.71 12.16 9.68
C ALA A 91 8.58 11.38 8.36
N VAL A 92 7.95 11.99 7.34
CA VAL A 92 7.85 11.40 5.99
C VAL A 92 9.24 11.19 5.37
N ALA A 93 10.14 12.17 5.46
CA ALA A 93 11.50 12.05 4.94
C ALA A 93 12.32 10.96 5.63
N ALA A 94 12.19 10.82 6.96
CA ALA A 94 12.85 9.78 7.74
C ALA A 94 12.39 8.38 7.32
N LEU A 95 11.11 8.20 6.99
CA LEU A 95 10.58 6.93 6.49
C LEU A 95 11.06 6.63 5.07
N GLY A 96 11.09 7.64 4.19
CA GLY A 96 11.57 7.52 2.80
C GLY A 96 13.04 7.09 2.71
N GLY A 97 13.90 7.59 3.61
CA GLY A 97 15.32 7.24 3.67
C GLY A 97 15.61 5.75 3.92
N THR A 98 14.68 5.01 4.53
CA THR A 98 14.86 3.57 4.85
C THR A 98 14.52 2.62 3.69
N LEU A 99 13.74 3.07 2.70
CA LEU A 99 13.28 2.23 1.57
C LEU A 99 14.28 2.19 0.40
N VAL A 100 15.10 3.23 0.22
CA VAL A 100 16.10 3.32 -0.85
C VAL A 100 17.10 2.15 -0.82
N GLY A 101 17.42 1.63 0.36
CA GLY A 101 18.37 0.52 0.52
C GLY A 101 17.84 -0.89 0.22
N LYS A 102 16.53 -1.07 -0.02
CA LYS A 102 15.90 -2.41 -0.17
C LYS A 102 15.29 -2.69 -1.54
N LEU A 103 15.56 -1.86 -2.55
CA LEU A 103 15.08 -2.11 -3.91
C LEU A 103 15.72 -3.36 -4.51
N VAL A 104 15.03 -4.49 -4.34
CA VAL A 104 15.27 -5.69 -5.13
C VAL A 104 14.83 -5.37 -6.56
N THR A 105 15.79 -5.15 -7.46
CA THR A 105 15.49 -4.84 -8.85
C THR A 105 14.96 -6.08 -9.58
N LYS A 106 14.07 -5.87 -10.56
CA LYS A 106 13.55 -6.92 -11.45
C LYS A 106 14.69 -7.76 -12.05
N GLU A 107 15.81 -7.13 -12.37
CA GLU A 107 17.01 -7.78 -12.90
C GLU A 107 17.67 -8.73 -11.91
N LEU A 108 17.72 -8.37 -10.63
CA LEU A 108 18.26 -9.23 -9.57
C LEU A 108 17.39 -10.47 -9.37
N VAL A 109 16.06 -10.29 -9.37
CA VAL A 109 15.09 -11.41 -9.29
C VAL A 109 15.25 -12.33 -10.49
N LEU A 110 15.29 -11.79 -11.71
CA LEU A 110 15.47 -12.58 -12.94
C LEU A 110 16.79 -13.36 -12.95
N LYS A 111 17.89 -12.75 -12.50
CA LYS A 111 19.20 -13.41 -12.40
C LYS A 111 19.20 -14.54 -11.37
N LEU A 112 18.50 -14.38 -10.24
CA LEU A 112 18.36 -15.44 -9.22
C LEU A 112 17.48 -16.59 -9.71
N LEU A 113 16.36 -16.29 -10.38
CA LEU A 113 15.50 -17.31 -11.00
C LEU A 113 16.26 -18.09 -12.09
N GLN A 114 17.04 -17.41 -12.93
CA GLN A 114 17.89 -18.05 -13.93
C GLN A 114 18.95 -18.96 -13.30
N LYS A 115 19.54 -18.56 -12.16
CA LYS A 115 20.50 -19.39 -11.41
C LYS A 115 19.85 -20.59 -10.72
N SER A 116 18.56 -20.55 -10.39
CA SER A 116 17.85 -21.61 -9.67
C SER A 116 17.45 -22.85 -10.50
N GLY A 117 17.83 -22.92 -11.79
CA GLY A 117 17.61 -24.12 -12.61
C GLY A 117 16.22 -24.23 -13.26
N ALA A 118 15.45 -23.13 -13.31
CA ALA A 118 14.07 -23.07 -13.83
C ALA A 118 13.89 -23.59 -15.27
N ARG A 119 14.99 -23.69 -16.04
CA ARG A 119 14.98 -24.22 -17.42
C ARG A 119 14.60 -25.70 -17.50
N LEU A 120 14.79 -26.46 -16.41
CA LEU A 120 14.48 -27.91 -16.37
C LEU A 120 13.00 -28.21 -16.06
N VAL A 121 12.25 -27.28 -15.44
CA VAL A 121 10.85 -27.49 -15.03
C VAL A 121 9.85 -27.23 -16.18
N ALA A 122 10.24 -26.41 -17.17
CA ALA A 122 9.36 -25.99 -18.26
C ALA A 122 8.83 -27.14 -19.15
N LYS A 123 9.55 -28.26 -19.25
CA LYS A 123 9.19 -29.36 -20.17
C LYS A 123 8.18 -30.35 -19.61
N SER A 124 8.07 -30.51 -18.28
CA SER A 124 7.21 -31.51 -17.64
C SER A 124 5.94 -30.93 -16.99
N ALA A 125 5.88 -29.60 -16.88
CA ALA A 125 4.83 -28.84 -16.23
C ALA A 125 3.53 -28.69 -17.04
N ALA A 126 3.59 -28.85 -18.38
CA ALA A 126 2.64 -28.26 -19.32
C ALA A 126 1.15 -28.66 -19.18
N ARG A 127 0.80 -29.70 -18.41
CA ARG A 127 -0.60 -30.15 -18.26
C ARG A 127 -1.22 -29.95 -16.86
N VAL A 128 -0.42 -29.70 -15.82
CA VAL A 128 -0.91 -29.47 -14.42
C VAL A 128 -0.56 -28.07 -13.90
N VAL A 129 0.47 -27.45 -14.48
CA VAL A 129 1.01 -26.15 -14.06
C VAL A 129 0.19 -24.92 -14.45
N PRO A 130 -0.66 -24.88 -15.50
CA PRO A 130 -1.36 -23.63 -15.79
C PRO A 130 -2.30 -23.23 -14.64
N LEU A 131 -3.08 -24.14 -14.06
CA LEU A 131 -4.00 -23.78 -12.97
C LEU A 131 -3.29 -23.65 -11.61
N ALA A 132 -2.44 -24.61 -11.24
CA ALA A 132 -1.71 -24.57 -9.97
C ALA A 132 -0.73 -23.38 -9.90
N GLY A 133 -0.08 -23.07 -11.02
CA GLY A 133 0.80 -21.90 -11.14
C GLY A 133 0.03 -20.59 -11.03
N GLN A 134 -1.17 -20.49 -11.62
CA GLN A 134 -2.01 -19.30 -11.49
C GLN A 134 -2.49 -19.10 -10.04
N ILE A 135 -2.93 -20.16 -9.36
CA ILE A 135 -3.33 -20.10 -7.94
C ILE A 135 -2.15 -19.66 -7.05
N ALA A 136 -0.98 -20.28 -7.24
CA ALA A 136 0.21 -19.93 -6.47
C ALA A 136 0.65 -18.49 -6.73
N SER A 137 0.63 -18.05 -7.99
CA SER A 137 1.02 -16.69 -8.38
C SER A 137 0.05 -15.65 -7.83
N ALA A 138 -1.26 -15.90 -7.91
CA ALA A 138 -2.28 -15.03 -7.33
C ALA A 138 -2.16 -14.96 -5.79
N ALA A 139 -1.86 -16.07 -5.11
CA ALA A 139 -1.64 -16.07 -3.67
C ALA A 139 -0.39 -15.28 -3.26
N ILE A 140 0.70 -15.41 -4.02
CA ILE A 140 1.93 -14.64 -3.80
C ILE A 140 1.68 -13.15 -4.05
N GLY A 141 1.02 -12.80 -5.16
CA GLY A 141 0.64 -11.43 -5.49
C GLY A 141 -0.23 -10.79 -4.42
N PHE A 142 -1.28 -11.50 -3.97
CA PHE A 142 -2.12 -11.09 -2.83
C PHE A 142 -1.29 -10.83 -1.58
N ALA A 143 -0.39 -11.75 -1.22
CA ALA A 143 0.41 -11.65 -0.02
C ALA A 143 1.36 -10.43 -0.06
N LEU A 144 2.04 -10.23 -1.19
CA LEU A 144 2.94 -9.09 -1.39
C LEU A 144 2.19 -7.77 -1.37
N PHE A 145 1.10 -7.64 -2.12
CA PHE A 145 0.28 -6.43 -2.14
C PHE A 145 -0.21 -6.07 -0.73
N ARG A 146 -0.75 -7.07 -0.01
CA ARG A 146 -1.23 -6.89 1.36
C ARG A 146 -0.10 -6.48 2.31
N GLN A 147 1.06 -7.13 2.20
CA GLN A 147 2.21 -6.83 3.04
C GLN A 147 2.71 -5.40 2.83
N MET A 148 2.87 -4.97 1.57
CA MET A 148 3.29 -3.61 1.23
C MET A 148 2.27 -2.57 1.69
N GLY A 149 0.98 -2.81 1.45
CA GLY A 149 -0.09 -1.93 1.91
C GLY A 149 -0.11 -1.79 3.44
N TYR A 150 0.07 -2.89 4.17
CA TYR A 150 0.17 -2.82 5.64
C TYR A 150 1.40 -2.06 6.11
N GLN A 151 2.57 -2.29 5.49
CA GLN A 151 3.77 -1.51 5.81
C GLN A 151 3.53 -0.01 5.62
N HIS A 152 2.83 0.39 4.57
CA HIS A 152 2.45 1.79 4.35
C HIS A 152 1.49 2.30 5.43
N VAL A 153 0.47 1.53 5.80
CA VAL A 153 -0.44 1.88 6.90
C VAL A 153 0.31 2.08 8.23
N GLU A 154 1.27 1.21 8.54
CA GLU A 154 2.13 1.35 9.72
C GLU A 154 3.02 2.58 9.66
N ALA A 155 3.56 2.89 8.48
CA ALA A 155 4.36 4.09 8.27
C ALA A 155 3.53 5.36 8.50
N CYS A 156 2.35 5.47 7.89
CA CYS A 156 1.43 6.60 8.11
C CYS A 156 0.98 6.70 9.57
N THR A 157 0.76 5.56 10.24
CA THR A 157 0.42 5.51 11.66
C THR A 157 1.53 6.15 12.52
N ARG A 158 2.79 5.82 12.25
CA ARG A 158 3.95 6.40 12.96
C ARG A 158 4.08 7.90 12.72
N VAL A 159 3.94 8.35 11.47
CA VAL A 159 3.94 9.79 11.15
C VAL A 159 2.85 10.51 11.92
N ALA A 160 1.62 10.01 11.87
CA ALA A 160 0.50 10.64 12.56
C ALA A 160 0.74 10.72 14.09
N GLN A 161 1.32 9.68 14.70
CA GLN A 161 1.70 9.70 16.11
C GLN A 161 2.74 10.77 16.42
N GLU A 162 3.81 10.88 15.63
CA GLU A 162 4.86 11.89 15.81
C GLU A 162 4.30 13.32 15.71
N VAL A 163 3.41 13.58 14.75
CA VAL A 163 2.81 14.90 14.58
C VAL A 163 1.85 15.25 15.73
N VAL A 164 1.09 14.28 16.25
CA VAL A 164 0.22 14.47 17.43
C VAL A 164 1.05 14.75 18.69
N LEU A 165 2.19 14.07 18.88
CA LEU A 165 3.09 14.32 20.01
C LEU A 165 3.67 15.74 19.98
N GLU A 166 4.01 16.27 18.80
CA GLU A 166 4.48 17.65 18.67
C GLU A 166 3.37 18.68 18.92
N ALA A 167 2.11 18.35 18.62
CA ALA A 167 0.96 19.22 18.91
C ALA A 167 0.59 19.27 20.40
N GLY A 168 0.94 18.25 21.19
CA GLY A 168 0.70 18.19 22.64
C GLY A 168 1.81 18.82 23.50
N LYS A 169 2.84 19.43 22.88
CA LYS A 169 3.92 20.16 23.58
C LYS A 169 3.61 21.65 23.80
N ASP A 170 2.39 22.06 23.51
CA ASP A 170 1.85 23.40 23.76
C ASP A 170 0.98 23.39 25.03
#